data_AF-A0A4Y4DNY0-F1
#
_entry.id   AF-A0A4Y4DNY0-F1
#
_cell.length_a   1.000
_cell.length_b   1.000
_cell.length_c   1.000
_cell.angle_alpha   90.00
_cell.angle_beta   90.00
_cell.angle_gamma   90.00
#
_symmetry.space_group_name_H-M   'P 1'
#
loop_
_entity.id
_entity.type
_entity.pdbx_description
1 polymer ?
#
loop_
_entity_poly.entity_id
_entity_poly.type
_entity_poly.pdbx_seq_one_letter_code
_entity_poly.pdbx_strand_id
1 'polypeptide(L)'
;MHIPRTKQRHINHINGDKGIDIVMRSLPEHWVTRVITPDYGLDLHVEVFESDLRDPRSANTLGEHFYIQVKSSENIEQTQITVRSRLNVTKYDPDPNLGDTLEINVVKINLETSELLTVETMGAAVPVVLCYVDLSTEDTYYVCLNDYLSKSLLPYKHSYELQGSVTLYLPSWNVLDKDDPSFSYFRLLARRSKFYAAFNTFSYQFRELQIAFPSFIETHDEQSSDMVLPASSFLTMARTFLRSALRLAIWEPVGDAFWSPLSDVQKELSQLEKDLPQHNQTVAKANLNAYMEALYRGFYRAANLGRMYEELVREWRQPTFLSTNLDYNKIHKHNPPEWP
;
A
#
# COMPACT_ATOMS: atom_id res chain seq x y z
N MET A 1 -48.38 18.67 -29.85
CA MET A 1 -48.65 17.41 -29.13
C MET A 1 -47.54 17.17 -28.13
N HIS A 2 -47.86 17.19 -26.83
CA HIS A 2 -46.90 16.81 -25.79
C HIS A 2 -47.04 15.29 -25.61
N ILE A 3 -46.04 14.54 -26.05
CA ILE A 3 -46.03 13.09 -25.87
C ILE A 3 -45.67 12.84 -24.40
N PRO A 4 -46.58 12.28 -23.59
CA PRO A 4 -46.27 11.97 -22.19
C PRO A 4 -45.13 10.93 -22.16
N ARG A 5 -44.09 11.22 -21.36
CA ARG A 5 -42.94 10.32 -21.19
C ARG A 5 -43.07 9.56 -19.87
N THR A 6 -42.76 8.27 -19.91
CA THR A 6 -42.57 7.42 -18.72
C THR A 6 -41.21 7.72 -18.08
N LYS A 7 -40.96 7.18 -16.87
CA LYS A 7 -39.64 7.30 -16.22
C LYS A 7 -38.54 6.83 -17.19
N GLN A 8 -37.61 7.72 -17.50
CA GLN A 8 -36.50 7.45 -18.40
C GLN A 8 -35.25 7.13 -17.58
N ARG A 9 -34.53 6.08 -17.97
CA ARG A 9 -33.20 5.80 -17.44
C ARG A 9 -32.22 6.75 -18.13
N HIS A 10 -31.58 7.62 -17.37
CA HIS A 10 -30.61 8.59 -17.91
C HIS A 10 -29.37 7.87 -18.46
N ILE A 11 -28.77 8.39 -19.52
CA ILE A 11 -27.58 7.78 -20.16
C ILE A 11 -26.44 7.57 -19.16
N ASN A 12 -26.25 8.50 -18.22
CA ASN A 12 -25.26 8.36 -17.14
C ASN A 12 -25.50 7.12 -16.26
N HIS A 13 -26.76 6.72 -16.02
CA HIS A 13 -27.05 5.48 -15.28
C HIS A 13 -26.80 4.23 -16.13
N ILE A 14 -26.87 4.32 -17.46
CA ILE A 14 -26.54 3.20 -18.34
C ILE A 14 -25.02 3.04 -18.41
N ASN A 15 -24.32 4.17 -18.56
CA ASN A 15 -22.87 4.22 -18.62
C ASN A 15 -22.22 3.80 -17.29
N GLY A 16 -22.81 4.18 -16.15
CA GLY A 16 -22.38 3.73 -14.82
C GLY A 16 -22.41 2.20 -14.70
N ASP A 17 -23.55 1.57 -14.99
CA ASP A 17 -23.67 0.10 -14.94
C ASP A 17 -22.70 -0.60 -15.90
N LYS A 18 -22.57 -0.11 -17.15
CA LYS A 18 -21.59 -0.65 -18.09
C LYS A 18 -20.16 -0.55 -17.57
N GLY A 19 -19.82 0.57 -16.92
CA GLY A 19 -18.51 0.77 -16.31
C GLY A 19 -18.25 -0.24 -15.20
N ILE A 20 -19.23 -0.49 -14.34
CA ILE A 20 -19.14 -1.51 -13.27
C ILE A 20 -18.91 -2.89 -13.88
N ASP A 21 -19.67 -3.27 -14.90
CA ASP A 21 -19.53 -4.56 -15.59
C ASP A 21 -18.14 -4.74 -16.23
N ILE A 22 -17.56 -3.68 -16.81
CA ILE A 22 -16.20 -3.70 -17.35
C ILE A 22 -15.18 -3.93 -16.23
N VAL A 23 -15.25 -3.13 -15.15
CA VAL A 23 -14.32 -3.24 -14.01
C VAL A 23 -14.36 -4.64 -13.39
N MET A 24 -15.56 -5.20 -13.19
CA MET A 24 -15.72 -6.54 -12.61
C MET A 24 -15.08 -7.63 -13.48
N ARG A 25 -15.18 -7.53 -14.81
CA ARG A 25 -14.55 -8.48 -15.74
C ARG A 25 -13.01 -8.38 -15.75
N SER A 26 -12.49 -7.19 -15.45
CA SER A 26 -11.05 -6.91 -15.33
C SER A 26 -10.44 -7.32 -13.99
N LEU A 27 -11.23 -7.83 -13.04
CA LEU A 27 -10.72 -8.42 -11.79
C LEU A 27 -10.58 -9.95 -11.91
N PRO A 28 -9.71 -10.59 -11.10
CA PRO A 28 -9.60 -12.04 -11.04
C PRO A 28 -10.92 -12.71 -10.63
N GLU A 29 -11.30 -13.77 -11.32
CA GLU A 29 -12.60 -14.45 -11.12
C GLU A 29 -12.76 -15.07 -9.72
N HIS A 30 -11.65 -15.42 -9.07
CA HIS A 30 -11.66 -15.98 -7.73
C HIS A 30 -11.78 -14.92 -6.62
N TRP A 31 -11.71 -13.63 -6.95
CA TRP A 31 -11.95 -12.56 -5.99
C TRP A 31 -13.45 -12.33 -5.84
N VAL A 32 -13.86 -11.94 -4.64
CA VAL A 32 -15.26 -11.65 -4.38
C VAL A 32 -15.50 -10.16 -4.52
N THR A 33 -16.20 -9.77 -5.59
CA THR A 33 -16.61 -8.40 -5.85
C THR A 33 -18.10 -8.25 -5.56
N ARG A 34 -18.45 -7.28 -4.70
CA ARG A 34 -19.82 -7.00 -4.28
C ARG A 34 -20.17 -5.57 -4.68
N VAL A 35 -21.27 -5.40 -5.42
CA VAL A 35 -21.82 -4.07 -5.72
C VAL A 35 -22.39 -3.47 -4.43
N ILE A 36 -22.07 -2.21 -4.16
CA ILE A 36 -22.57 -1.49 -2.99
C ILE A 36 -23.69 -0.55 -3.46
N THR A 37 -24.89 -0.73 -2.93
CA THR A 37 -26.04 0.14 -3.26
C THR A 37 -26.86 0.46 -2.02
N PRO A 38 -27.15 1.75 -1.72
CA PRO A 38 -26.46 2.98 -2.14
C PRO A 38 -25.44 3.43 -1.08
N ASP A 39 -24.20 3.77 -1.46
CA ASP A 39 -23.18 4.15 -0.48
C ASP A 39 -22.26 5.28 -0.96
N TYR A 40 -22.79 6.52 -0.91
CA TYR A 40 -22.04 7.78 -0.91
C TYR A 40 -20.87 7.91 -1.91
N GLY A 41 -20.99 7.34 -3.11
CA GLY A 41 -20.00 7.45 -4.19
C GLY A 41 -19.03 6.27 -4.32
N LEU A 42 -19.21 5.18 -3.57
CA LEU A 42 -18.50 3.90 -3.76
C LEU A 42 -19.39 2.89 -4.48
N ASP A 43 -18.81 2.13 -5.41
CA ASP A 43 -19.58 1.22 -6.27
C ASP A 43 -19.29 -0.26 -5.96
N LEU A 44 -18.04 -0.60 -5.62
CA LEU A 44 -17.64 -1.99 -5.39
C LEU A 44 -16.85 -2.15 -4.10
N HIS A 45 -17.15 -3.23 -3.36
CA HIS A 45 -16.30 -3.78 -2.33
C HIS A 45 -15.63 -5.04 -2.86
N VAL A 46 -14.29 -5.07 -2.88
CA VAL A 46 -13.51 -6.18 -3.40
C VAL A 46 -12.77 -6.85 -2.24
N GLU A 47 -13.01 -8.15 -2.08
CA GLU A 47 -12.26 -9.01 -1.16
C GLU A 47 -11.31 -9.89 -1.97
N VAL A 48 -10.03 -9.86 -1.60
CA VAL A 48 -8.94 -10.54 -2.29
C VAL A 48 -8.77 -11.95 -1.75
N PHE A 49 -8.66 -12.89 -2.68
CA PHE A 49 -8.42 -14.30 -2.41
C PHE A 49 -7.14 -14.76 -3.10
N GLU A 50 -6.57 -15.84 -2.58
CA GLU A 50 -5.43 -16.54 -3.19
C GLU A 50 -5.85 -17.95 -3.60
N SER A 51 -5.53 -18.36 -4.83
CA SER A 51 -5.80 -19.72 -5.30
C SER A 51 -5.15 -20.77 -4.38
N ASP A 52 -5.87 -21.83 -4.03
CA ASP A 52 -5.28 -22.92 -3.23
C ASP A 52 -4.35 -23.76 -4.10
N LEU A 53 -3.09 -23.86 -3.68
CA LEU A 53 -2.08 -24.69 -4.34
C LEU A 53 -2.45 -26.19 -4.34
N ARG A 54 -3.31 -26.62 -3.41
CA ARG A 54 -3.76 -28.01 -3.26
C ARG A 54 -5.06 -28.31 -4.00
N ASP A 55 -5.91 -27.30 -4.24
CA ASP A 55 -7.12 -27.44 -5.04
C ASP A 55 -7.32 -26.19 -5.93
N PRO A 56 -6.96 -26.27 -7.23
CA PRO A 56 -7.08 -25.17 -8.18
C PRO A 56 -8.51 -24.63 -8.37
N ARG A 57 -9.54 -25.34 -7.89
CA ARG A 57 -10.94 -24.90 -7.94
C ARG A 57 -11.37 -24.13 -6.70
N SER A 58 -10.47 -23.95 -5.74
CA SER A 58 -10.72 -23.27 -4.48
C SER A 58 -9.76 -22.11 -4.30
N ALA A 59 -10.18 -21.13 -3.50
CA ALA A 59 -9.36 -19.99 -3.13
C ALA A 59 -9.53 -19.70 -1.63
N ASN A 60 -8.44 -19.29 -0.99
CA ASN A 60 -8.39 -18.97 0.42
C ASN A 60 -8.65 -17.48 0.64
N THR A 61 -9.51 -17.16 1.61
CA THR A 61 -9.69 -15.76 2.04
C THR A 61 -8.43 -15.27 2.73
N LEU A 62 -8.02 -14.06 2.39
CA LEU A 62 -6.88 -13.40 3.03
C LEU A 62 -7.32 -12.37 4.07
N GLY A 63 -8.61 -12.04 4.15
CA GLY A 63 -9.09 -10.88 4.93
C GLY A 63 -8.55 -9.54 4.42
N GLU A 64 -8.21 -9.49 3.13
CA GLU A 64 -7.66 -8.32 2.44
C GLU A 64 -8.74 -7.74 1.54
N HIS A 65 -8.93 -6.42 1.57
CA HIS A 65 -10.00 -5.78 0.83
C HIS A 65 -9.68 -4.33 0.47
N PHE A 66 -10.40 -3.83 -0.53
CA PHE A 66 -10.40 -2.43 -0.94
C PHE A 66 -11.75 -2.07 -1.56
N TYR A 67 -11.97 -0.78 -1.73
CA TYR A 67 -13.16 -0.24 -2.37
C TYR A 67 -12.81 0.34 -3.73
N ILE A 68 -13.76 0.29 -4.66
CA ILE A 68 -13.65 0.92 -5.96
C ILE A 68 -14.78 1.93 -6.14
N GLN A 69 -14.42 3.12 -6.58
CA GLN A 69 -15.32 4.08 -7.19
C GLN A 69 -15.15 3.98 -8.72
N VAL A 70 -16.26 3.78 -9.43
CA VAL A 70 -16.28 3.61 -10.88
C VAL A 70 -16.86 4.85 -11.54
N LYS A 71 -16.13 5.38 -12.51
CA LYS A 71 -16.59 6.42 -13.42
C LYS A 71 -16.43 5.92 -14.85
N SER A 72 -17.24 6.39 -15.77
CA SER A 72 -17.18 5.95 -17.17
C SER A 72 -17.54 7.07 -18.14
N SER A 73 -16.91 7.06 -19.32
CA SER A 73 -17.15 8.01 -20.39
C SER A 73 -16.94 7.35 -21.75
N GLU A 74 -17.68 7.77 -22.78
CA GLU A 74 -17.42 7.37 -24.17
C GLU A 74 -16.27 8.17 -24.80
N ASN A 75 -15.89 9.29 -24.19
CA ASN A 75 -14.81 10.15 -24.66
C ASN A 75 -13.92 10.53 -23.48
N ILE A 76 -12.74 9.92 -23.42
CA ILE A 76 -11.73 10.20 -22.43
C ILE A 76 -10.70 11.18 -23.00
N GLU A 77 -10.49 12.30 -22.31
CA GLU A 77 -9.44 13.25 -22.66
C GLU A 77 -8.08 12.74 -22.15
N GLN A 78 -7.20 12.37 -23.09
CA GLN A 78 -5.78 12.13 -22.83
C GLN A 78 -4.98 13.41 -23.09
N THR A 79 -4.05 13.71 -22.19
CA THR A 79 -3.16 14.87 -22.32
C THR A 79 -1.76 14.54 -21.81
N GLN A 80 -0.81 15.43 -22.07
CA GLN A 80 0.53 15.36 -21.52
C GLN A 80 0.67 16.41 -20.41
N ILE A 81 1.28 16.02 -19.28
CA ILE A 81 1.62 16.93 -18.19
C ILE A 81 3.09 16.82 -17.82
N THR A 82 3.69 17.93 -17.44
CA THR A 82 5.04 17.96 -16.86
C THR A 82 4.98 17.61 -15.38
N VAL A 83 5.68 16.56 -14.98
CA VAL A 83 5.96 16.24 -13.57
C VAL A 83 7.41 16.56 -13.22
N ARG A 84 7.66 16.91 -11.96
CA ARG A 84 8.99 17.26 -11.45
C ARG A 84 9.47 16.31 -10.37
N SER A 85 10.76 16.03 -10.35
CA SER A 85 11.40 15.39 -9.20
C SER A 85 11.30 16.31 -8.00
N ARG A 86 11.04 15.73 -6.82
CA ARG A 86 10.71 16.47 -5.61
C ARG A 86 11.17 15.74 -4.37
N LEU A 87 11.36 16.48 -3.29
CA LEU A 87 11.55 15.90 -1.96
C LEU A 87 10.23 15.31 -1.46
N ASN A 88 10.30 14.55 -0.37
CA ASN A 88 9.12 13.97 0.27
C ASN A 88 8.12 15.09 0.65
N VAL A 89 6.95 15.06 -0.02
CA VAL A 89 5.87 16.05 0.14
C VAL A 89 5.16 16.01 1.48
N THR A 90 5.36 14.96 2.29
CA THR A 90 4.87 14.93 3.67
C THR A 90 5.84 15.57 4.66
N LYS A 91 7.03 15.97 4.22
CA LYS A 91 8.06 16.62 5.04
C LYS A 91 8.34 18.06 4.61
N TYR A 92 8.17 18.35 3.32
CA TYR A 92 8.53 19.62 2.72
C TYR A 92 7.49 20.03 1.68
N ASP A 93 7.23 21.33 1.57
CA ASP A 93 6.42 21.87 0.49
C ASP A 93 7.17 21.72 -0.85
N PRO A 94 6.48 21.32 -1.94
CA PRO A 94 7.12 21.16 -3.23
C PRO A 94 7.53 22.52 -3.84
N ASP A 95 8.81 22.68 -4.15
CA ASP A 95 9.33 23.85 -4.88
C ASP A 95 9.16 23.65 -6.39
N PRO A 96 8.36 24.50 -7.09
CA PRO A 96 8.16 24.37 -8.53
C PRO A 96 9.40 24.65 -9.38
N ASN A 97 10.46 25.21 -8.79
CA ASN A 97 11.69 25.57 -9.50
C ASN A 97 12.83 24.56 -9.32
N LEU A 98 12.65 23.55 -8.47
CA LEU A 98 13.66 22.56 -8.16
C LEU A 98 13.32 21.22 -8.82
N GLY A 99 14.35 20.49 -9.27
CA GLY A 99 14.22 19.13 -9.76
C GLY A 99 14.07 19.00 -11.28
N ASP A 100 14.37 17.80 -11.74
CA ASP A 100 14.27 17.40 -13.14
C ASP A 100 12.81 17.28 -13.57
N THR A 101 12.54 17.57 -14.83
CA THR A 101 11.20 17.49 -15.42
C THR A 101 11.06 16.27 -16.30
N LEU A 102 9.87 15.70 -16.33
CA LEU A 102 9.48 14.66 -17.26
C LEU A 102 8.06 14.90 -17.75
N GLU A 103 7.83 14.68 -19.04
CA GLU A 103 6.49 14.72 -19.60
C GLU A 103 5.85 13.33 -19.50
N ILE A 104 4.65 13.26 -18.94
CA ILE A 104 3.89 12.01 -18.80
C ILE A 104 2.51 12.13 -19.42
N ASN A 105 2.04 11.04 -20.04
CA ASN A 105 0.69 10.95 -20.58
C ASN A 105 -0.29 10.58 -19.47
N VAL A 106 -1.38 11.34 -19.35
CA VAL A 106 -2.40 11.17 -18.33
C VAL A 106 -3.80 11.27 -18.91
N VAL A 107 -4.74 10.62 -18.23
CA VAL A 107 -6.18 10.71 -18.44
C VAL A 107 -6.77 11.71 -17.44
N LYS A 108 -7.60 12.64 -17.93
CA LYS A 108 -8.28 13.63 -17.08
C LYS A 108 -9.66 13.16 -16.63
N ILE A 109 -9.97 13.40 -15.37
CA ILE A 109 -11.32 13.25 -14.83
C ILE A 109 -11.62 14.34 -13.80
N ASN A 110 -12.83 14.90 -13.84
CA ASN A 110 -13.31 15.80 -12.79
C ASN A 110 -14.09 14.99 -11.75
N LEU A 111 -13.74 15.12 -10.48
CA LEU A 111 -14.50 14.59 -9.35
C LEU A 111 -15.04 15.72 -8.49
N GLU A 112 -16.19 15.48 -7.86
CA GLU A 112 -16.74 16.40 -6.88
C GLU A 112 -15.89 16.38 -5.60
N THR A 113 -15.74 17.53 -4.95
CA THR A 113 -14.97 17.61 -3.70
C THR A 113 -15.61 16.81 -2.58
N SER A 114 -16.93 16.65 -2.59
CA SER A 114 -17.70 15.79 -1.68
C SER A 114 -17.25 14.33 -1.72
N GLU A 115 -17.00 13.78 -2.91
CA GLU A 115 -16.53 12.41 -3.09
C GLU A 115 -15.11 12.24 -2.51
N LEU A 116 -14.25 13.22 -2.76
CA LEU A 116 -12.88 13.23 -2.23
C LEU A 116 -12.86 13.32 -0.69
N LEU A 117 -13.73 14.15 -0.10
CA LEU A 117 -13.87 14.26 1.35
C LEU A 117 -14.39 12.97 2.00
N THR A 118 -15.27 12.23 1.32
CA THR A 118 -15.69 10.89 1.78
C THR A 118 -14.49 9.94 1.83
N VAL A 119 -13.66 9.92 0.78
CA VAL A 119 -12.44 9.09 0.75
C VAL A 119 -11.45 9.48 1.84
N GLU A 120 -11.28 10.78 2.11
CA GLU A 120 -10.44 11.27 3.21
C GLU A 120 -10.95 10.79 4.57
N THR A 121 -12.28 10.83 4.77
CA THR A 121 -12.94 10.40 6.01
C THR A 121 -12.83 8.89 6.26
N MET A 122 -12.77 8.07 5.20
CA MET A 122 -12.50 6.62 5.32
C MET A 122 -11.10 6.33 5.86
N GLY A 123 -10.19 7.30 5.75
CA GLY A 123 -8.82 7.21 6.23
C GLY A 123 -7.92 6.39 5.32
N ALA A 124 -6.61 6.59 5.48
CA ALA A 124 -5.63 5.99 4.58
C ALA A 124 -5.54 4.46 4.69
N ALA A 125 -6.01 3.85 5.78
CA ALA A 125 -5.92 2.40 6.01
C ALA A 125 -6.85 1.57 5.12
N VAL A 126 -7.93 2.18 4.62
CA VAL A 126 -8.93 1.56 3.76
C VAL A 126 -8.74 2.10 2.34
N PRO A 127 -8.12 1.33 1.44
CA PRO A 127 -7.85 1.82 0.09
C PRO A 127 -9.15 2.00 -0.68
N VAL A 128 -9.31 3.18 -1.27
CA VAL A 128 -10.32 3.49 -2.28
C VAL A 128 -9.60 3.73 -3.59
N VAL A 129 -9.96 2.96 -4.61
CA VAL A 129 -9.40 3.08 -5.96
C VAL A 129 -10.44 3.71 -6.86
N LEU A 130 -10.06 4.79 -7.55
CA LEU A 130 -10.85 5.30 -8.66
C LEU A 130 -10.52 4.47 -9.90
N CYS A 131 -11.54 3.89 -10.53
CA CYS A 131 -11.46 3.30 -11.86
C CYS A 131 -12.23 4.18 -12.83
N TYR A 132 -11.57 4.66 -13.87
CA TYR A 132 -12.18 5.44 -14.95
C TYR A 132 -12.15 4.66 -16.26
N VAL A 133 -13.34 4.30 -16.73
CA VAL A 133 -13.55 3.39 -17.86
C VAL A 133 -13.81 4.18 -19.14
N ASP A 134 -13.01 3.90 -20.17
CA ASP A 134 -13.32 4.29 -21.55
C ASP A 134 -14.33 3.29 -22.12
N LEU A 135 -15.56 3.72 -22.35
CA LEU A 135 -16.62 2.86 -22.90
C LEU A 135 -16.42 2.53 -24.38
N SER A 136 -15.55 3.25 -25.08
CA SER A 136 -15.25 3.03 -26.49
C SER A 136 -14.18 1.95 -26.69
N THR A 137 -13.19 1.89 -25.81
CA THR A 137 -12.11 0.88 -25.87
C THR A 137 -12.24 -0.24 -24.84
N GLU A 138 -13.08 -0.06 -23.82
CA GLU A 138 -13.15 -0.86 -22.59
C GLU A 138 -11.87 -0.79 -21.71
N ASP A 139 -10.93 0.10 -22.02
CA ASP A 139 -9.78 0.34 -21.16
C ASP A 139 -10.21 0.97 -19.83
N THR A 140 -9.60 0.53 -18.73
CA THR A 140 -9.89 1.03 -17.39
C THR A 140 -8.63 1.61 -16.77
N TYR A 141 -8.61 2.92 -16.56
CA TYR A 141 -7.51 3.63 -15.90
C TYR A 141 -7.75 3.72 -14.41
N TYR A 142 -6.70 3.66 -13.58
CA TYR A 142 -6.88 3.69 -12.13
C TYR A 142 -5.89 4.56 -11.36
N VAL A 143 -6.33 4.98 -10.17
CA VAL A 143 -5.45 5.52 -9.12
C VAL A 143 -6.02 5.26 -7.73
N CYS A 144 -5.15 5.05 -6.73
CA CYS A 144 -5.62 5.03 -5.32
C CYS A 144 -5.89 6.46 -4.87
N LEU A 145 -7.16 6.76 -4.56
CA LEU A 145 -7.61 8.11 -4.19
C LEU A 145 -7.02 8.57 -2.86
N ASN A 146 -6.92 7.71 -1.84
CA ASN A 146 -6.32 8.12 -0.55
C ASN A 146 -4.87 8.58 -0.74
N ASP A 147 -4.13 7.89 -1.60
CA ASP A 147 -2.74 8.23 -1.91
C ASP A 147 -2.67 9.48 -2.78
N TYR A 148 -3.51 9.58 -3.81
CA TYR A 148 -3.60 10.75 -4.65
C TYR A 148 -3.87 12.01 -3.83
N LEU A 149 -4.83 11.96 -2.90
CA LEU A 149 -5.14 13.07 -2.01
C LEU A 149 -3.91 13.54 -1.24
N SER A 150 -3.25 12.62 -0.54
CA SER A 150 -2.11 12.97 0.32
C SER A 150 -0.79 13.26 -0.42
N LYS A 151 -0.58 12.72 -1.63
CA LYS A 151 0.71 12.78 -2.35
C LYS A 151 0.67 13.65 -3.59
N SER A 152 -0.49 13.82 -4.21
CA SER A 152 -0.61 14.47 -5.53
C SER A 152 -1.54 15.68 -5.51
N LEU A 153 -2.53 15.73 -4.61
CA LEU A 153 -3.47 16.84 -4.53
C LEU A 153 -3.11 17.84 -3.44
N LEU A 154 -3.17 17.42 -2.18
CA LEU A 154 -2.98 18.28 -1.01
C LEU A 154 -1.67 19.07 -1.02
N PRO A 155 -0.52 18.50 -1.44
CA PRO A 155 0.73 19.25 -1.49
C PRO A 155 0.73 20.46 -2.43
N TYR A 156 -0.17 20.50 -3.43
CA TYR A 156 -0.25 21.58 -4.41
C TYR A 156 -1.56 22.39 -4.34
N LYS A 157 -2.61 21.82 -3.74
CA LYS A 157 -3.94 22.42 -3.60
C LYS A 157 -4.45 22.19 -2.19
N HIS A 158 -3.95 22.97 -1.23
CA HIS A 158 -4.30 22.81 0.19
C HIS A 158 -5.78 23.05 0.51
N SER A 159 -6.49 23.85 -0.30
CA SER A 159 -7.89 24.23 -0.12
C SER A 159 -8.79 23.68 -1.23
N TYR A 160 -8.51 22.45 -1.68
CA TYR A 160 -9.24 21.82 -2.78
C TYR A 160 -10.73 21.64 -2.46
N GLU A 161 -11.07 21.43 -1.18
CA GLU A 161 -12.41 21.20 -0.67
C GLU A 161 -13.39 22.35 -0.97
N LEU A 162 -12.87 23.56 -1.15
CA LEU A 162 -13.66 24.77 -1.44
C LEU A 162 -14.03 24.92 -2.92
N GLN A 163 -13.49 24.08 -3.82
CA GLN A 163 -13.60 24.25 -5.27
C GLN A 163 -14.87 23.63 -5.88
N GLY A 164 -15.61 22.82 -5.11
CA GLY A 164 -16.78 22.05 -5.58
C GLY A 164 -16.43 20.87 -6.48
N SER A 165 -15.43 21.01 -7.36
CA SER A 165 -14.86 19.92 -8.14
C SER A 165 -13.37 20.11 -8.38
N VAL A 166 -12.66 19.01 -8.65
CA VAL A 166 -11.22 18.99 -8.91
C VAL A 166 -10.92 18.06 -10.08
N THR A 167 -10.07 18.52 -11.00
CA THR A 167 -9.50 17.67 -12.04
C THR A 167 -8.38 16.82 -11.48
N LEU A 168 -8.51 15.50 -11.59
CA LEU A 168 -7.48 14.51 -11.33
C LEU A 168 -6.80 14.05 -12.62
N TYR A 169 -5.55 13.63 -12.50
CA TYR A 169 -4.73 13.14 -13.60
C TYR A 169 -4.31 11.69 -13.32
N LEU A 170 -4.86 10.76 -14.09
CA LEU A 170 -4.56 9.33 -13.94
C LEU A 170 -3.43 8.98 -14.91
N PRO A 171 -2.31 8.40 -14.45
CA PRO A 171 -1.28 7.90 -15.35
C PRO A 171 -1.85 6.96 -16.43
N SER A 172 -1.55 7.22 -17.70
CA SER A 172 -2.08 6.41 -18.81
C SER A 172 -1.58 4.96 -18.81
N TRP A 173 -0.49 4.66 -18.09
CA TRP A 173 0.02 3.30 -17.90
C TRP A 173 -0.60 2.57 -16.71
N ASN A 174 -1.40 3.24 -15.88
CA ASN A 174 -2.18 2.58 -14.84
C ASN A 174 -3.43 1.97 -15.47
N VAL A 175 -3.28 0.85 -16.14
CA VAL A 175 -4.39 0.12 -16.77
C VAL A 175 -4.76 -1.09 -15.91
N LEU A 176 -6.05 -1.25 -15.61
CA LEU A 176 -6.57 -2.40 -14.88
C LEU A 176 -6.61 -3.61 -15.81
N ASP A 177 -5.50 -4.35 -15.85
CA ASP A 177 -5.32 -5.55 -16.65
C ASP A 177 -4.90 -6.70 -15.72
N LYS A 178 -5.80 -7.67 -15.49
CA LYS A 178 -5.53 -8.82 -14.60
C LYS A 178 -4.46 -9.77 -15.12
N ASP A 179 -4.15 -9.70 -16.42
CA ASP A 179 -3.16 -10.55 -17.07
C ASP A 179 -1.77 -9.87 -17.10
N ASP A 180 -1.70 -8.57 -16.79
CA ASP A 180 -0.45 -7.83 -16.63
C ASP A 180 0.15 -8.05 -15.22
N PRO A 181 1.46 -8.35 -15.09
CA PRO A 181 2.09 -8.53 -13.77
C PRO A 181 1.97 -7.33 -12.82
N SER A 182 1.82 -6.12 -13.34
CA SER A 182 1.57 -4.90 -12.56
C SER A 182 0.30 -4.95 -11.72
N PHE A 183 -0.66 -5.81 -12.07
CA PHE A 183 -1.89 -6.01 -11.31
C PHE A 183 -1.64 -6.39 -9.84
N SER A 184 -0.47 -6.98 -9.56
CA SER A 184 -0.01 -7.27 -8.19
C SER A 184 -0.03 -6.05 -7.25
N TYR A 185 0.00 -4.81 -7.77
CA TYR A 185 -0.24 -3.59 -7.00
C TYR A 185 -1.59 -3.58 -6.26
N PHE A 186 -2.68 -4.10 -6.86
CA PHE A 186 -3.98 -4.15 -6.20
C PHE A 186 -3.99 -5.08 -4.98
N ARG A 187 -3.24 -6.18 -5.05
CA ARG A 187 -3.05 -7.07 -3.90
C ARG A 187 -2.25 -6.38 -2.78
N LEU A 188 -1.24 -5.58 -3.16
CA LEU A 188 -0.49 -4.75 -2.21
C LEU A 188 -1.38 -3.70 -1.54
N LEU A 189 -2.29 -3.07 -2.29
CA LEU A 189 -3.30 -2.15 -1.76
C LEU A 189 -4.22 -2.85 -0.76
N ALA A 190 -4.78 -4.00 -1.13
CA ALA A 190 -5.72 -4.76 -0.28
C ALA A 190 -5.14 -5.16 1.10
N ARG A 191 -3.81 -5.24 1.20
CA ARG A 191 -3.06 -5.53 2.43
C ARG A 191 -2.83 -4.32 3.34
N ARG A 192 -3.22 -3.11 2.94
CA ARG A 192 -2.83 -1.87 3.62
C ARG A 192 -3.18 -1.85 5.11
N SER A 193 -4.36 -2.32 5.48
CA SER A 193 -4.77 -2.42 6.89
C SER A 193 -3.84 -3.31 7.72
N LYS A 194 -3.42 -4.45 7.16
CA LYS A 194 -2.44 -5.36 7.80
C LYS A 194 -1.06 -4.70 7.90
N PHE A 195 -0.62 -4.01 6.86
CA PHE A 195 0.65 -3.28 6.90
C PHE A 195 0.66 -2.21 7.99
N TYR A 196 -0.40 -1.39 8.08
CA TYR A 196 -0.47 -0.36 9.12
C TYR A 196 -0.51 -0.95 10.54
N ALA A 197 -1.25 -2.04 10.74
CA ALA A 197 -1.24 -2.76 12.01
C ALA A 197 0.15 -3.33 12.36
N ALA A 198 0.86 -3.88 11.38
CA ALA A 198 2.22 -4.39 11.55
C ALA A 198 3.22 -3.27 11.87
N PHE A 199 3.18 -2.16 11.14
CA PHE A 199 4.09 -1.02 11.36
C PHE A 199 3.91 -0.40 12.74
N ASN A 200 2.67 -0.29 13.21
CA ASN A 200 2.38 0.16 14.57
C ASN A 200 2.94 -0.83 15.61
N THR A 201 2.75 -2.13 15.38
CA THR A 201 3.29 -3.20 16.23
C THR A 201 4.83 -3.12 16.33
N PHE A 202 5.51 -3.01 15.19
CA PHE A 202 6.98 -2.91 15.17
C PHE A 202 7.48 -1.63 15.84
N SER A 203 6.80 -0.50 15.63
CA SER A 203 7.15 0.77 16.25
C SER A 203 7.03 0.72 17.78
N TYR A 204 5.97 0.08 18.29
CA TYR A 204 5.79 -0.17 19.72
C TYR A 204 6.90 -1.07 20.27
N GLN A 205 7.12 -2.23 19.66
CA GLN A 205 8.13 -3.20 20.10
C GLN A 205 9.54 -2.61 20.11
N PHE A 206 9.89 -1.86 19.07
CA PHE A 206 11.16 -1.16 18.99
C PHE A 206 11.34 -0.14 20.13
N ARG A 207 10.30 0.61 20.48
CA ARG A 207 10.33 1.58 21.59
C ARG A 207 10.47 0.89 22.95
N GLU A 208 9.78 -0.22 23.18
CA GLU A 208 9.92 -0.99 24.42
C GLU A 208 11.33 -1.57 24.56
N LEU A 209 11.91 -2.08 23.47
CA LEU A 209 13.31 -2.53 23.46
C LEU A 209 14.29 -1.40 23.76
N GLN A 210 14.05 -0.18 23.24
CA GLN A 210 14.84 1.01 23.55
C GLN A 210 14.85 1.32 25.05
N ILE A 211 13.68 1.24 25.69
CA ILE A 211 13.53 1.57 27.11
C ILE A 211 14.18 0.51 27.98
N ALA A 212 14.04 -0.77 27.64
CA ALA A 212 14.47 -1.87 28.49
C ALA A 212 15.97 -2.24 28.31
N PHE A 213 16.62 -1.77 27.24
CA PHE A 213 18.03 -2.03 26.93
C PHE A 213 19.01 -1.85 28.11
N PRO A 214 18.89 -0.81 28.95
CA PRO A 214 19.79 -0.61 30.09
C PRO A 214 19.68 -1.66 31.20
N SER A 215 18.65 -2.51 31.21
CA SER A 215 18.29 -3.40 32.33
C SER A 215 18.40 -4.91 32.03
N PHE A 216 19.06 -5.29 30.93
CA PHE A 216 19.02 -6.68 30.42
C PHE A 216 20.05 -7.66 30.99
N ILE A 217 20.91 -7.25 31.93
CA ILE A 217 21.92 -8.12 32.57
C ILE A 217 21.52 -8.33 34.03
N GLU A 218 21.20 -9.57 34.42
CA GLU A 218 20.67 -9.87 35.76
C GLU A 218 21.76 -10.14 36.81
N THR A 219 22.92 -10.72 36.46
CA THR A 219 24.03 -10.98 37.42
C THR A 219 25.36 -11.27 36.71
N HIS A 220 26.48 -10.95 37.37
CA HIS A 220 27.82 -11.40 37.00
C HIS A 220 28.05 -12.79 37.63
N ASP A 221 28.51 -13.76 36.86
CA ASP A 221 29.03 -14.99 37.46
C ASP A 221 30.32 -14.64 38.20
N GLU A 222 30.31 -14.74 39.53
CA GLU A 222 31.45 -14.36 40.39
C GLU A 222 32.72 -15.20 40.09
N GLN A 223 32.59 -16.29 39.31
CA GLN A 223 33.69 -17.18 38.95
C GLN A 223 34.27 -16.93 37.54
N SER A 224 33.61 -16.13 36.69
CA SER A 224 34.09 -15.78 35.34
C SER A 224 33.55 -14.42 34.91
N SER A 225 34.44 -13.42 34.79
CA SER A 225 34.06 -12.05 34.39
C SER A 225 33.36 -11.94 33.03
N ASP A 226 33.44 -12.99 32.21
CA ASP A 226 33.05 -12.98 30.81
C ASP A 226 31.75 -13.74 30.53
N MET A 227 31.26 -14.53 31.49
CA MET A 227 29.99 -15.25 31.37
C MET A 227 28.89 -14.54 32.17
N VAL A 228 27.74 -14.34 31.55
CA VAL A 228 26.60 -13.65 32.15
C VAL A 228 25.32 -14.45 31.95
N LEU A 229 24.39 -14.29 32.89
CA LEU A 229 23.03 -14.79 32.76
C LEU A 229 22.14 -13.68 32.21
N PRO A 230 21.54 -13.84 31.01
CA PRO A 230 20.61 -12.84 30.47
C PRO A 230 19.38 -12.71 31.35
N ALA A 231 18.86 -11.49 31.46
CA ALA A 231 17.68 -11.25 32.28
C ALA A 231 16.47 -12.08 31.80
N SER A 232 15.75 -12.73 32.72
CA SER A 232 14.57 -13.54 32.36
C SER A 232 13.47 -12.70 31.73
N SER A 233 13.33 -11.45 32.20
CA SER A 233 12.41 -10.46 31.63
C SER A 233 12.78 -10.10 30.19
N PHE A 234 14.07 -9.90 29.90
CA PHE A 234 14.59 -9.66 28.55
C PHE A 234 14.26 -10.81 27.60
N LEU A 235 14.63 -12.04 27.97
CA LEU A 235 14.40 -13.22 27.12
C LEU A 235 12.91 -13.42 26.83
N THR A 236 12.06 -13.15 27.82
CA THR A 236 10.60 -13.24 27.67
C THR A 236 10.08 -12.18 26.70
N MET A 237 10.52 -10.92 26.84
CA MET A 237 10.16 -9.81 25.95
C MET A 237 10.61 -10.09 24.52
N ALA A 238 11.89 -10.41 24.31
CA ALA A 238 12.45 -10.69 22.99
C ALA A 238 11.70 -11.85 22.30
N ARG A 239 11.47 -12.96 23.02
CA ARG A 239 10.70 -14.10 22.48
C ARG A 239 9.28 -13.70 22.09
N THR A 240 8.61 -12.95 22.95
CA THR A 240 7.22 -12.54 22.71
C THR A 240 7.14 -11.64 21.48
N PHE A 241 8.06 -10.68 21.35
CA PHE A 241 8.08 -9.76 20.23
C PHE A 241 8.42 -10.45 18.91
N LEU A 242 9.44 -11.32 18.89
CA LEU A 242 9.81 -12.07 17.68
C LEU A 242 8.67 -12.98 17.21
N ARG A 243 8.05 -13.73 18.14
CA ARG A 243 6.93 -14.60 17.81
C ARG A 243 5.72 -13.84 17.29
N SER A 244 5.35 -12.71 17.90
CA SER A 244 4.20 -11.94 17.43
C SER A 244 4.49 -11.28 16.08
N ALA A 245 5.69 -10.74 15.87
CA ALA A 245 6.12 -10.13 14.62
C ALA A 245 6.12 -11.13 13.45
N LEU A 246 6.72 -12.31 13.65
CA LEU A 246 6.84 -13.34 12.62
C LEU A 246 5.51 -13.99 12.26
N ARG A 247 4.50 -13.94 13.15
CA ARG A 247 3.15 -14.45 12.89
C ARG A 247 2.26 -13.51 12.07
N LEU A 248 2.69 -12.27 11.82
CA LEU A 248 1.90 -11.32 11.04
C LEU A 248 1.76 -11.80 9.59
N ALA A 249 0.54 -11.76 9.06
CA ALA A 249 0.23 -12.15 7.68
C ALA A 249 0.56 -11.03 6.67
N ILE A 250 1.80 -10.53 6.70
CA ILE A 250 2.31 -9.48 5.81
C ILE A 250 3.53 -9.92 5.00
N TRP A 251 4.14 -11.06 5.35
CA TRP A 251 5.46 -11.45 4.86
C TRP A 251 5.43 -12.16 3.51
N GLU A 252 4.35 -12.87 3.21
CA GLU A 252 4.25 -13.67 1.99
C GLU A 252 4.29 -12.78 0.74
N PRO A 253 5.08 -13.14 -0.28
CA PRO A 253 5.23 -12.33 -1.47
C PRO A 253 3.92 -12.24 -2.27
N VAL A 254 3.78 -11.16 -3.03
CA VAL A 254 2.53 -10.79 -3.71
C VAL A 254 2.80 -10.51 -5.18
N GLY A 255 2.93 -11.57 -5.98
CA GLY A 255 3.31 -11.43 -7.39
C GLY A 255 4.59 -10.59 -7.55
N ASP A 256 4.68 -9.88 -8.68
CA ASP A 256 5.89 -9.16 -9.06
C ASP A 256 6.02 -7.77 -8.41
N ALA A 257 4.94 -7.15 -7.93
CA ALA A 257 4.97 -5.94 -7.08
C ALA A 257 5.37 -6.25 -5.62
N PHE A 258 6.11 -7.33 -5.40
CA PHE A 258 6.60 -7.67 -4.08
C PHE A 258 7.55 -6.59 -3.56
N TRP A 259 7.20 -6.04 -2.41
CA TRP A 259 8.02 -5.06 -1.72
C TRP A 259 9.16 -5.76 -0.98
N SER A 260 10.29 -5.93 -1.67
CA SER A 260 11.44 -6.73 -1.23
C SER A 260 11.97 -6.48 0.19
N PRO A 261 11.93 -5.25 0.76
CA PRO A 261 12.36 -5.02 2.15
C PRO A 261 11.63 -5.87 3.19
N LEU A 262 10.41 -6.33 2.90
CA LEU A 262 9.68 -7.24 3.79
C LEU A 262 10.43 -8.56 3.99
N SER A 263 10.95 -9.17 2.91
CA SER A 263 11.67 -10.44 2.99
C SER A 263 12.96 -10.31 3.80
N ASP A 264 13.69 -9.21 3.60
CA ASP A 264 14.96 -8.98 4.29
C ASP A 264 14.76 -8.82 5.80
N VAL A 265 13.73 -8.05 6.20
CA VAL A 265 13.37 -7.90 7.61
C VAL A 265 12.87 -9.22 8.20
N GLN A 266 12.00 -9.96 7.49
CA GLN A 266 11.50 -11.24 7.97
C GLN A 266 12.64 -12.24 8.22
N LYS A 267 13.60 -12.33 7.30
CA LYS A 267 14.78 -13.20 7.44
C LYS A 267 15.61 -12.83 8.66
N GLU A 268 15.85 -11.54 8.89
CA GLU A 268 16.60 -11.07 10.06
C GLU A 268 15.86 -11.41 11.37
N LEU A 269 14.56 -11.14 11.46
CA LEU A 269 13.76 -11.49 12.63
C LEU A 269 13.70 -13.00 12.86
N SER A 270 13.59 -13.79 11.80
CA SER A 270 13.60 -15.26 11.89
C SER A 270 14.93 -15.80 12.38
N GLN A 271 16.04 -15.16 12.00
CA GLN A 271 17.36 -15.53 12.47
C GLN A 271 17.53 -15.16 13.96
N LEU A 272 17.06 -13.98 14.37
CA LEU A 272 17.04 -13.56 15.78
C LEU A 272 16.22 -14.53 16.65
N GLU A 273 15.08 -15.05 16.16
CA GLU A 273 14.29 -16.04 16.90
C GLU A 273 15.06 -17.33 17.14
N LYS A 274 15.84 -17.80 16.15
CA LYS A 274 16.68 -19.00 16.25
C LYS A 274 17.85 -18.81 17.20
N ASP A 275 18.44 -17.62 17.18
CA ASP A 275 19.65 -17.28 17.96
C ASP A 275 19.33 -16.83 19.39
N LEU A 276 18.05 -16.71 19.76
CA LEU A 276 17.63 -16.29 21.09
C LEU A 276 18.16 -17.25 22.17
N PRO A 277 18.90 -16.76 23.18
CA PRO A 277 19.38 -17.60 24.28
C PRO A 277 18.24 -18.29 25.04
N GLN A 278 18.51 -19.50 25.54
CA GLN A 278 17.55 -20.21 26.38
C GLN A 278 17.52 -19.62 27.79
N HIS A 279 16.40 -19.81 28.50
CA HIS A 279 16.35 -19.46 29.92
C HIS A 279 17.39 -20.27 30.71
N ASN A 280 17.98 -19.64 31.73
CA ASN A 280 18.98 -20.23 32.61
C ASN A 280 20.29 -20.66 31.91
N GLN A 281 20.51 -20.23 30.66
CA GLN A 281 21.75 -20.46 29.94
C GLN A 281 22.72 -19.29 30.19
N THR A 282 23.90 -19.59 30.73
CA THR A 282 25.00 -18.61 30.75
C THR A 282 25.59 -18.48 29.36
N VAL A 283 25.87 -17.23 28.96
CA VAL A 283 26.43 -16.90 27.65
C VAL A 283 27.59 -15.94 27.82
N ALA A 284 28.52 -15.95 26.88
CA ALA A 284 29.58 -14.95 26.87
C ALA A 284 28.96 -13.54 26.74
N LYS A 285 29.41 -12.60 27.56
CA LYS A 285 28.92 -11.21 27.58
C LYS A 285 29.00 -10.54 26.21
N ALA A 286 30.05 -10.80 25.46
CA ALA A 286 30.21 -10.32 24.08
C ALA A 286 29.10 -10.85 23.16
N ASN A 287 28.73 -12.12 23.29
CA ASN A 287 27.66 -12.74 22.48
C ASN A 287 26.29 -12.17 22.87
N LEU A 288 26.03 -11.96 24.16
CA LEU A 288 24.78 -11.34 24.61
C LEU A 288 24.66 -9.89 24.09
N ASN A 289 25.74 -9.11 24.19
CA ASN A 289 25.76 -7.74 23.66
C ASN A 289 25.53 -7.71 22.15
N ALA A 290 26.19 -8.59 21.40
CA ALA A 290 26.01 -8.71 19.95
C ALA A 290 24.56 -9.11 19.60
N TYR A 291 23.97 -10.05 20.35
CA TYR A 291 22.57 -10.44 20.17
C TYR A 291 21.62 -9.28 20.47
N MET A 292 21.83 -8.55 21.57
CA MET A 292 21.04 -7.38 21.95
C MET A 292 21.10 -6.28 20.88
N GLU A 293 22.29 -5.98 20.35
CA GLU A 293 22.47 -5.03 19.25
C GLU A 293 21.76 -5.50 17.98
N ALA A 294 21.90 -6.77 17.62
CA ALA A 294 21.22 -7.36 16.47
C ALA A 294 19.69 -7.32 16.63
N LEU A 295 19.17 -7.61 17.81
CA LEU A 295 17.75 -7.52 18.14
C LEU A 295 17.24 -6.09 17.98
N TYR A 296 17.98 -5.13 18.55
CA TYR A 296 17.67 -3.70 18.42
C TYR A 296 17.62 -3.27 16.95
N ARG A 297 18.64 -3.64 16.17
CA ARG A 297 18.72 -3.30 14.74
C ARG A 297 17.61 -3.97 13.94
N GLY A 298 17.30 -5.23 14.21
CA GLY A 298 16.21 -5.96 13.54
C GLY A 298 14.86 -5.27 13.73
N PHE A 299 14.53 -4.89 14.97
CA PHE A 299 13.30 -4.15 15.26
C PHE A 299 13.32 -2.70 14.78
N TYR A 300 14.49 -2.04 14.75
CA TYR A 300 14.64 -0.73 14.11
C TYR A 300 14.31 -0.80 12.61
N ARG A 301 14.85 -1.79 11.90
CA ARG A 301 14.55 -2.00 10.46
C ARG A 301 13.09 -2.35 10.24
N ALA A 302 12.49 -3.20 11.09
CA ALA A 302 11.06 -3.50 11.05
C ALA A 302 10.20 -2.24 11.26
N ALA A 303 10.53 -1.40 12.24
CA ALA A 303 9.83 -0.14 12.47
C ALA A 303 10.01 0.85 11.29
N ASN A 304 11.15 0.81 10.59
CA ASN A 304 11.40 1.66 9.43
C ASN A 304 10.58 1.26 8.19
N LEU A 305 10.03 0.03 8.14
CA LEU A 305 9.16 -0.40 7.04
C LEU A 305 7.99 0.58 6.85
N GLY A 306 7.36 1.04 7.93
CA GLY A 306 6.24 1.97 7.82
C GLY A 306 6.61 3.29 7.13
N ARG A 307 7.83 3.80 7.37
CA ARG A 307 8.32 5.01 6.71
C ARG A 307 8.57 4.76 5.23
N MET A 308 9.24 3.66 4.88
CA MET A 308 9.49 3.31 3.49
C MET A 308 8.19 3.10 2.70
N TYR A 309 7.19 2.45 3.30
CA TYR A 309 5.88 2.26 2.68
C TYR A 309 5.20 3.61 2.39
N GLU A 310 5.20 4.50 3.38
CA GLU A 310 4.60 5.83 3.28
C GLU A 310 5.27 6.70 2.21
N GLU A 311 6.59 6.60 2.05
CA GLU A 311 7.38 7.44 1.14
C GLU A 311 7.47 6.91 -0.28
N LEU A 312 7.56 5.59 -0.45
CA LEU A 312 7.82 4.97 -1.76
C LEU A 312 6.56 4.28 -2.30
N VAL A 313 6.00 3.36 -1.53
CA VAL A 313 4.93 2.47 -2.00
C VAL A 313 3.65 3.24 -2.30
N ARG A 314 3.30 4.23 -1.48
CA ARG A 314 2.09 5.06 -1.70
C ARG A 314 2.22 6.03 -2.88
N GLU A 315 3.43 6.26 -3.40
CA GLU A 315 3.65 7.08 -4.60
C GLU A 315 3.79 6.26 -5.89
N TRP A 316 3.88 4.94 -5.78
CA TRP A 316 4.30 4.04 -6.86
C TRP A 316 3.45 4.12 -8.13
N ARG A 317 2.15 4.41 -8.01
CA ARG A 317 1.19 4.48 -9.12
C ARG A 317 0.52 5.85 -9.22
N GLN A 318 1.21 6.91 -8.78
CA GLN A 318 0.72 8.29 -8.82
C GLN A 318 1.24 9.02 -10.07
N PRO A 319 0.62 10.14 -10.51
CA PRO A 319 1.14 10.98 -11.60
C PRO A 319 2.33 11.82 -11.11
N THR A 320 3.40 11.15 -10.70
CA THR A 320 4.59 11.79 -10.11
C THR A 320 5.84 11.34 -10.83
N PHE A 321 6.90 12.13 -10.71
CA PHE A 321 8.22 11.76 -11.21
C PHE A 321 8.78 10.51 -10.50
N LEU A 322 8.48 10.32 -9.21
CA LEU A 322 8.96 9.15 -8.48
C LEU A 322 8.33 7.87 -9.03
N SER A 323 7.03 7.90 -9.32
CA SER A 323 6.28 6.80 -9.93
C SER A 323 6.94 6.27 -11.21
N THR A 324 7.40 7.16 -12.09
CA THR A 324 8.03 6.75 -13.36
C THR A 324 9.35 5.99 -13.16
N ASN A 325 10.06 6.24 -12.07
CA ASN A 325 11.28 5.52 -11.72
C ASN A 325 11.02 4.21 -10.99
N LEU A 326 9.95 4.15 -10.18
CA LEU A 326 9.65 2.97 -9.38
C LEU A 326 8.87 1.91 -10.16
N ASP A 327 8.05 2.32 -11.13
CA ASP A 327 7.03 1.46 -11.73
C ASP A 327 7.43 0.80 -13.06
N TYR A 328 8.56 1.21 -13.63
CA TYR A 328 9.06 0.62 -14.85
C TYR A 328 9.55 -0.83 -14.63
N ASN A 329 8.99 -1.77 -15.39
CA ASN A 329 9.48 -3.13 -15.45
C ASN A 329 9.27 -3.72 -16.85
N LYS A 330 10.34 -4.31 -17.42
CA LYS A 330 10.34 -4.87 -18.78
C LYS A 330 9.29 -5.96 -19.03
N ILE A 331 8.79 -6.60 -17.96
CA ILE A 331 7.75 -7.63 -18.08
C ILE A 331 6.34 -7.05 -18.08
N HIS A 332 6.14 -5.79 -17.65
CA HIS A 332 4.84 -5.13 -17.73
C HIS A 332 4.52 -4.79 -19.19
N LYS A 333 3.27 -4.97 -19.59
CA LYS A 333 2.73 -4.51 -20.88
C LYS A 333 2.47 -3.00 -20.81
N HIS A 334 2.04 -2.49 -19.66
CA HIS A 334 1.82 -1.06 -19.43
C HIS A 334 2.92 -0.47 -18.54
N ASN A 335 3.74 0.40 -19.10
CA ASN A 335 4.89 1.01 -18.41
C ASN A 335 4.83 2.55 -18.43
N PRO A 336 5.41 3.21 -17.41
CA PRO A 336 5.73 4.63 -17.51
C PRO A 336 6.72 4.87 -18.66
N PRO A 337 6.86 6.12 -19.15
CA PRO A 337 7.91 6.46 -20.10
C PRO A 337 9.28 6.08 -19.56
N GLU A 338 10.12 5.48 -20.42
CA GLU A 338 11.50 5.17 -20.07
C GLU A 338 12.27 6.44 -19.72
N TRP A 339 12.95 6.41 -18.58
CA TRP A 339 13.89 7.45 -18.24
C TRP A 339 15.14 7.33 -19.15
N PRO A 340 15.59 8.42 -19.80
CA PRO A 340 16.73 8.41 -20.71
C PRO A 340 18.08 8.07 -20.06
#